data_AF-A0A2H0Q8S7-F1
#
_entry.id   AF-A0A2H0Q8S7-F1
#
_cell.length_a   1.000
_cell.length_b   1.000
_cell.length_c   1.000
_cell.angle_alpha   90.00
_cell.angle_beta   90.00
_cell.angle_gamma   90.00
#
_symmetry.space_group_name_H-M   'P 1'
#
loop_
_entity.id
_entity.type
_entity.pdbx_description
1 polymer ?
#
loop_
_entity_poly.entity_id
_entity_poly.type
_entity_poly.pdbx_seq_one_letter_code
_entity_poly.pdbx_strand_id
1 'polypeptide(L)'
;MLITWRQGVLVPAAKIAGRIKEFHFLEKPDILLLQKMLPVLLPFQKWSVEEVARFSSRLDETIYLTTKPVTAEIRQLFDLFHIKPFLWMNGIYHLENANKEQLKSLISSMKHSRLKDLKAAGNGFCELMSSIYYADPNTYKDLSYEAPLELL
;
A
#
# COMPACT_ATOMS: atom_id res chain seq x y z
N MET A 1 9.96 -5.90 -33.19
CA MET A 1 8.84 -5.30 -32.45
C MET A 1 7.80 -6.40 -32.27
N LEU A 2 7.90 -7.15 -31.17
CA LEU A 2 7.03 -8.29 -30.86
C LEU A 2 6.55 -8.12 -29.43
N ILE A 3 5.25 -7.91 -29.30
CA ILE A 3 4.55 -7.67 -28.04
C ILE A 3 4.19 -9.04 -27.48
N THR A 4 4.72 -9.39 -26.31
CA THR A 4 4.24 -10.56 -25.56
C THR A 4 3.68 -10.12 -24.22
N TRP A 5 2.38 -10.34 -24.08
CA TRP A 5 1.55 -10.05 -22.92
C TRP A 5 1.52 -11.27 -22.00
N ARG A 6 1.85 -11.08 -20.72
CA ARG A 6 1.18 -11.82 -19.64
C ARG A 6 1.07 -10.92 -18.40
N GLN A 7 -0.17 -10.45 -18.17
CA GLN A 7 -0.73 -9.94 -16.90
C GLN A 7 -0.33 -8.53 -16.40
N GLY A 8 -0.46 -7.52 -17.27
CA GLY A 8 -1.30 -6.35 -16.92
C GLY A 8 -0.73 -5.21 -16.08
N VAL A 9 0.59 -5.09 -15.88
CA VAL A 9 1.19 -3.85 -15.37
C VAL A 9 2.30 -3.42 -16.33
N LEU A 10 2.17 -2.22 -16.90
CA LEU A 10 3.21 -1.61 -17.74
C LEU A 10 4.43 -1.30 -16.86
N VAL A 11 5.41 -2.21 -16.89
CA VAL A 11 6.76 -1.98 -16.38
C VAL A 11 7.71 -1.96 -17.59
N PRO A 12 8.70 -1.06 -17.67
CA PRO A 12 9.74 -1.15 -18.68
C PRO A 12 10.44 -2.52 -18.60
N ALA A 13 10.14 -3.38 -19.58
CA ALA A 13 10.36 -4.82 -19.55
C ALA A 13 11.84 -5.29 -19.60
N ALA A 14 12.83 -4.41 -19.43
CA ALA A 14 14.23 -4.76 -19.65
C ALA A 14 15.11 -4.80 -18.37
N LYS A 15 14.61 -4.38 -17.19
CA LYS A 15 15.44 -4.37 -15.96
C LYS A 15 14.80 -4.98 -14.71
N ILE A 16 13.51 -5.31 -14.72
CA ILE A 16 12.77 -5.76 -13.52
C ILE A 16 12.34 -7.24 -13.62
N ALA A 17 12.51 -7.89 -14.77
CA ALA A 17 12.14 -9.29 -14.99
C ALA A 17 12.89 -10.33 -14.12
N GLY A 18 13.90 -9.90 -13.35
CA GLY A 18 14.60 -10.74 -12.37
C GLY A 18 14.38 -10.37 -10.90
N ARG A 19 13.47 -9.42 -10.56
CA ARG A 19 13.39 -8.86 -9.19
C ARG A 19 11.99 -8.61 -8.61
N ILE A 20 10.91 -9.04 -9.27
CA ILE A 20 9.63 -9.18 -8.56
C ILE A 20 9.57 -10.64 -8.13
N LYS A 21 9.95 -10.92 -6.87
CA LYS A 21 9.56 -12.18 -6.22
C LYS A 21 8.03 -12.21 -6.18
N GLU A 22 7.44 -13.39 -6.33
CA GLU A 22 6.00 -13.56 -6.07
C GLU A 22 5.69 -13.06 -4.64
N PHE A 23 4.68 -12.19 -4.50
CA PHE A 23 4.22 -11.72 -3.18
C PHE A 23 3.61 -12.89 -2.40
N HIS A 24 3.88 -12.95 -1.09
CA HIS A 24 3.39 -14.02 -0.22
C HIS A 24 2.04 -13.70 0.42
N PHE A 25 1.74 -12.41 0.65
CA PHE A 25 0.53 -11.92 1.30
C PHE A 25 -0.31 -11.01 0.40
N LEU A 26 0.32 -10.09 -0.32
CA LEU A 26 -0.36 -9.09 -1.14
C LEU A 26 -0.94 -9.71 -2.42
N GLU A 27 -2.21 -9.43 -2.66
CA GLU A 27 -2.89 -9.77 -3.90
C GLU A 27 -2.84 -8.61 -4.91
N LYS A 28 -3.17 -8.89 -6.18
CA LYS A 28 -3.18 -7.86 -7.23
C LYS A 28 -4.05 -6.63 -6.90
N PRO A 29 -5.27 -6.78 -6.35
CA PRO A 29 -6.08 -5.62 -5.94
C PRO A 29 -5.39 -4.77 -4.87
N ASP A 30 -4.64 -5.40 -3.96
CA ASP A 30 -3.91 -4.69 -2.91
C ASP A 30 -2.81 -3.81 -3.50
N ILE A 31 -2.10 -4.28 -4.52
CA ILE A 31 -1.06 -3.48 -5.19
C ILE A 31 -1.66 -2.23 -5.82
N LEU A 32 -2.83 -2.35 -6.46
CA LEU A 32 -3.55 -1.20 -7.00
C LEU A 32 -4.00 -0.25 -5.89
N LEU A 33 -4.49 -0.78 -4.78
CA LEU A 33 -4.85 0.02 -3.59
C LEU A 33 -3.63 0.80 -3.09
N LEU A 34 -2.49 0.15 -2.90
CA LEU A 34 -1.25 0.79 -2.46
C LEU A 34 -0.80 1.88 -3.45
N GLN A 35 -0.81 1.59 -4.74
CA GLN A 35 -0.44 2.55 -5.79
C GLN A 35 -1.29 3.83 -5.73
N LYS A 36 -2.59 3.69 -5.41
CA LYS A 36 -3.51 4.81 -5.30
C LYS A 36 -3.43 5.53 -3.95
N MET A 37 -3.24 4.78 -2.87
CA MET A 37 -3.28 5.30 -1.50
C MET A 37 -1.98 5.95 -1.05
N LEU A 38 -0.82 5.47 -1.48
CA LEU A 38 0.48 6.00 -1.03
C LEU A 38 0.63 7.51 -1.29
N PRO A 39 0.30 8.07 -2.47
CA PRO A 39 0.36 9.52 -2.71
C PRO A 39 -0.64 10.34 -1.87
N VAL A 40 -1.69 9.69 -1.35
CA VAL A 40 -2.72 10.32 -0.50
C VAL A 40 -2.25 10.34 0.94
N LEU A 41 -1.69 9.23 1.43
CA LEU A 41 -1.25 9.06 2.81
C LEU A 41 0.11 9.72 3.09
N LEU A 42 1.02 9.65 2.13
CA LEU A 42 2.39 10.13 2.23
C LEU A 42 2.66 11.12 1.08
N PRO A 43 2.00 12.30 1.08
CA PRO A 43 2.01 13.24 -0.04
C PRO A 43 3.33 14.00 -0.22
N PHE A 44 4.24 13.89 0.76
CA PHE A 44 5.54 14.55 0.78
C PHE A 44 6.59 13.82 -0.06
N GLN A 45 6.38 12.54 -0.39
CA GLN A 45 7.20 11.79 -1.32
C GLN A 45 6.52 11.69 -2.69
N LYS A 46 7.32 11.80 -3.75
CA LYS A 46 6.89 11.42 -5.09
C LYS A 46 6.95 9.90 -5.20
N TRP A 47 5.84 9.27 -5.60
CA TRP A 47 5.74 7.82 -5.72
C TRP A 47 5.83 7.40 -7.19
N SER A 48 7.02 7.04 -7.64
CA SER A 48 7.24 6.33 -8.90
C SER A 48 6.75 4.88 -8.83
N VAL A 49 6.60 4.25 -9.99
CA VAL A 49 6.19 2.84 -10.07
C VAL A 49 7.19 1.94 -9.34
N GLU A 50 8.48 2.24 -9.45
CA GLU A 50 9.56 1.52 -8.79
C GLU A 50 9.53 1.69 -7.26
N GLU A 51 9.18 2.88 -6.77
CA GLU A 51 9.02 3.13 -5.32
C GLU A 51 7.83 2.39 -4.75
N VAL A 52 6.69 2.39 -5.45
CA VAL A 52 5.50 1.61 -5.05
C VAL A 52 5.82 0.12 -5.02
N ALA A 53 6.52 -0.41 -6.03
CA ALA A 53 6.90 -1.82 -6.07
C ALA A 53 7.82 -2.21 -4.90
N ARG A 54 8.83 -1.39 -4.61
CA ARG A 54 9.73 -1.59 -3.46
C ARG A 54 9.00 -1.52 -2.14
N PHE A 55 8.12 -0.54 -1.96
CA PHE A 55 7.29 -0.41 -0.76
C PHE A 55 6.40 -1.63 -0.57
N SER A 56 5.73 -2.07 -1.64
CA SER A 56 4.86 -3.25 -1.62
C SER A 56 5.63 -4.51 -1.26
N SER A 57 6.85 -4.70 -1.80
CA SER A 57 7.72 -5.83 -1.46
C SER A 57 8.09 -5.84 0.01
N ARG A 58 8.44 -4.68 0.57
CA ARG A 58 8.79 -4.62 2.00
C ARG A 58 7.58 -4.86 2.90
N LEU A 59 6.43 -4.27 2.55
CA LEU A 59 5.18 -4.48 3.27
C LEU A 59 4.82 -5.97 3.27
N ASP A 60 4.88 -6.62 2.12
CA ASP A 60 4.60 -8.05 1.97
C ASP A 60 5.52 -8.92 2.83
N GLU A 61 6.84 -8.72 2.72
CA GLU A 61 7.84 -9.43 3.52
C GLU A 61 7.61 -9.19 5.02
N THR A 62 7.31 -7.96 5.43
CA THR A 62 7.07 -7.61 6.84
C THR A 62 5.83 -8.33 7.37
N ILE A 63 4.74 -8.37 6.61
CA ILE A 63 3.51 -9.05 7.00
C ILE A 63 3.73 -10.56 7.02
N TYR A 64 4.47 -11.11 6.06
CA TYR A 64 4.76 -12.53 5.97
C TYR A 64 5.55 -13.06 7.19
N LEU A 65 6.37 -12.22 7.81
CA LEU A 65 7.10 -12.56 9.05
C LEU A 65 6.23 -12.54 10.31
N THR A 66 4.97 -12.09 10.22
CA THR A 66 4.05 -12.09 11.37
C THR A 66 3.44 -13.46 11.62
N THR A 67 2.85 -13.63 12.81
CA THR A 67 2.11 -14.87 13.14
C THR A 67 0.83 -14.98 12.31
N LYS A 68 0.39 -16.21 11.99
CA LYS A 68 -0.83 -16.47 11.22
C LYS A 68 -2.09 -15.68 11.69
N PRO A 69 -2.38 -15.57 13.00
CA PRO A 69 -3.54 -14.78 13.46
C PRO A 69 -3.42 -13.30 13.04
N VAL A 70 -2.23 -12.71 13.22
CA VAL A 70 -1.95 -11.32 12.82
C VAL A 70 -2.08 -11.16 11.31
N THR A 71 -1.54 -12.08 10.52
CA THR A 71 -1.69 -12.06 9.06
C THR A 71 -3.17 -12.08 8.64
N ALA A 72 -4.00 -12.89 9.31
CA ALA A 72 -5.43 -12.95 9.03
C ALA A 72 -6.18 -11.65 9.38
N GLU A 73 -5.83 -11.00 10.50
CA GLU A 73 -6.37 -9.68 10.86
C GLU A 73 -5.97 -8.61 9.85
N ILE A 74 -4.71 -8.60 9.41
CA ILE A 74 -4.25 -7.67 8.37
C ILE A 74 -4.98 -7.94 7.05
N ARG A 75 -5.27 -9.21 6.71
CA ARG A 75 -6.07 -9.53 5.52
C ARG A 75 -7.49 -8.96 5.60
N GLN A 76 -8.16 -9.12 6.73
CA GLN A 76 -9.48 -8.52 6.95
C GLN A 76 -9.45 -6.99 6.79
N LEU A 77 -8.38 -6.35 7.26
CA LEU A 77 -8.19 -4.93 7.07
C LEU A 77 -8.12 -4.58 5.58
N PHE A 78 -7.33 -5.28 4.77
CA PHE A 78 -7.28 -5.06 3.32
C PHE A 78 -8.64 -5.34 2.65
N ASP A 79 -9.35 -6.39 3.05
CA ASP A 79 -10.64 -6.74 2.49
C ASP A 79 -11.67 -5.61 2.68
N LEU A 80 -11.66 -4.92 3.83
CA LEU A 80 -12.54 -3.78 4.10
C LEU A 80 -12.34 -2.62 3.11
N PHE A 81 -11.12 -2.43 2.59
CA PHE A 81 -10.85 -1.44 1.53
C PHE A 81 -11.35 -1.88 0.15
N HIS A 82 -11.66 -3.16 -0.04
CA HIS A 82 -12.16 -3.71 -1.30
C HIS A 82 -13.68 -3.90 -1.32
N ILE A 83 -14.38 -3.57 -0.23
CA ILE A 83 -15.84 -3.64 -0.16
C ILE A 83 -16.45 -2.61 -1.11
N LYS A 84 -17.00 -3.10 -2.23
CA LYS A 84 -17.61 -2.28 -3.29
C LYS A 84 -18.65 -1.30 -2.77
N PRO A 85 -19.66 -1.69 -1.94
CA PRO A 85 -20.60 -0.72 -1.39
C PRO A 85 -19.93 0.45 -0.66
N PHE A 86 -18.87 0.17 0.08
CA PHE A 86 -18.15 1.20 0.84
C PHE A 86 -17.34 2.13 -0.07
N LEU A 87 -16.71 1.58 -1.11
CA LEU A 87 -16.06 2.37 -2.15
C LEU A 87 -17.08 3.25 -2.90
N TRP A 88 -18.25 2.71 -3.27
CA TRP A 88 -19.30 3.44 -3.98
C TRP A 88 -19.87 4.60 -3.16
N MET A 89 -20.06 4.43 -1.85
CA MET A 89 -20.48 5.53 -0.96
C MET A 89 -19.47 6.70 -0.95
N ASN A 90 -18.20 6.44 -1.28
CA ASN A 90 -17.16 7.45 -1.41
C ASN A 90 -16.90 7.86 -2.87
N GLY A 91 -17.80 7.50 -3.79
CA GLY A 91 -17.72 7.84 -5.21
C GLY A 91 -16.71 7.02 -6.01
N ILE A 92 -16.16 5.94 -5.44
CA ILE A 92 -15.14 5.11 -6.09
C ILE A 92 -15.82 3.87 -6.71
N TYR A 93 -16.19 3.96 -7.99
CA TYR A 93 -16.75 2.81 -8.73
C TYR A 93 -15.68 1.82 -9.17
N HIS A 94 -14.53 2.35 -9.57
CA HIS A 94 -13.33 1.60 -9.95
C HIS A 94 -12.11 2.25 -9.33
N LEU A 95 -11.34 1.50 -8.55
CA LEU A 95 -10.17 2.01 -7.83
C LEU A 95 -9.10 2.56 -8.79
N GLU A 96 -8.99 2.00 -9.99
CA GLU A 96 -8.12 2.45 -11.08
C GLU A 96 -8.37 3.91 -11.48
N ASN A 97 -9.61 4.38 -11.35
CA ASN A 97 -10.04 5.71 -11.74
C ASN A 97 -10.25 6.65 -10.55
N ALA A 98 -9.98 6.18 -9.33
CA ALA A 98 -10.15 6.98 -8.13
C ALA A 98 -9.20 8.18 -8.13
N ASN A 99 -9.74 9.36 -7.89
CA ASN A 99 -8.97 10.59 -7.75
C ASN A 99 -8.54 10.81 -6.28
N LYS A 100 -7.62 11.77 -6.07
CA LYS A 100 -7.05 12.06 -4.76
C LYS A 100 -8.10 12.42 -3.70
N GLU A 101 -9.12 13.21 -4.05
CA GLU A 101 -10.14 13.66 -3.10
C GLU A 101 -11.10 12.52 -2.72
N GLN A 102 -11.44 11.63 -3.65
CA GLN A 102 -12.22 10.42 -3.35
C GLN A 102 -11.49 9.49 -2.38
N LEU A 103 -10.18 9.30 -2.56
CA LEU A 103 -9.37 8.45 -1.68
C LEU A 103 -9.17 9.07 -0.29
N LYS A 104 -9.02 10.41 -0.21
CA LYS A 104 -9.05 11.12 1.08
C LYS A 104 -10.40 10.96 1.77
N SER A 105 -11.49 11.11 1.02
CA SER A 105 -12.85 10.91 1.52
C SER A 105 -13.04 9.49 2.04
N LEU A 106 -12.57 8.48 1.32
CA LEU A 106 -12.61 7.08 1.74
C LEU A 106 -11.95 6.87 3.10
N ILE A 107 -10.69 7.28 3.26
CA ILE A 107 -9.97 7.14 4.54
C ILE A 107 -10.65 7.95 5.64
N SER A 108 -11.08 9.18 5.35
CA SER A 108 -11.79 10.00 6.32
C SER A 108 -13.07 9.32 6.80
N SER A 109 -13.88 8.79 5.88
CA SER A 109 -15.10 8.05 6.18
C SER A 109 -14.84 6.81 7.03
N MET A 110 -13.76 6.06 6.77
CA MET A 110 -13.36 4.93 7.61
C MET A 110 -13.02 5.37 9.02
N LYS A 111 -12.10 6.34 9.16
CA LYS A 111 -11.61 6.83 10.45
C LYS A 111 -12.71 7.45 11.34
N HIS A 112 -13.73 8.04 10.72
CA HIS A 112 -14.88 8.64 11.41
C HIS A 112 -16.11 7.72 11.46
N SER A 113 -16.00 6.47 11.01
CA SER A 113 -17.10 5.51 11.05
C SER A 113 -17.49 5.15 12.48
N ARG A 114 -18.78 4.93 12.70
CA ARG A 114 -19.30 4.34 13.95
C ARG A 114 -19.07 2.83 14.01
N LEU A 115 -18.81 2.19 12.86
CA LEU A 115 -18.45 0.78 12.81
C LEU A 115 -16.99 0.62 13.23
N LYS A 116 -16.79 -0.10 14.35
CA LYS A 116 -15.48 -0.28 14.98
C LYS A 116 -14.45 -0.84 13.99
N ASP A 117 -14.85 -1.79 13.15
CA ASP A 117 -13.94 -2.46 12.22
C ASP A 117 -13.49 -1.53 11.10
N LEU A 118 -14.39 -0.71 10.54
CA LEU A 118 -14.00 0.30 9.54
C LEU A 118 -13.08 1.36 10.13
N LYS A 119 -13.36 1.81 11.36
CA LYS A 119 -12.50 2.76 12.07
C LYS A 119 -11.12 2.17 12.34
N ALA A 120 -11.07 0.92 12.83
CA ALA A 120 -9.84 0.19 13.07
C ALA A 120 -9.05 -0.03 11.77
N ALA A 121 -9.71 -0.40 10.68
CA ALA A 121 -9.08 -0.58 9.38
C ALA A 121 -8.51 0.73 8.82
N GLY A 122 -9.27 1.84 8.91
CA GLY A 122 -8.79 3.15 8.48
C GLY A 122 -7.55 3.63 9.26
N ASN A 123 -7.54 3.44 10.58
CA ASN A 123 -6.39 3.79 11.42
C ASN A 123 -5.21 2.83 11.21
N GLY A 124 -5.46 1.52 11.28
CA GLY A 124 -4.46 0.48 11.13
C GLY A 124 -3.80 0.49 9.76
N PHE A 125 -4.53 0.82 8.69
CA PHE A 125 -3.94 0.97 7.36
C PHE A 125 -2.97 2.15 7.33
N CYS A 126 -3.36 3.31 7.85
CA CYS A 126 -2.47 4.46 7.95
C CYS A 126 -1.23 4.16 8.80
N GLU A 127 -1.40 3.55 9.97
CA GLU A 127 -0.30 3.17 10.87
C GLU A 127 0.64 2.17 10.21
N LEU A 128 0.11 1.15 9.54
CA LEU A 128 0.90 0.16 8.81
C LEU A 128 1.70 0.81 7.68
N MET A 129 1.05 1.65 6.86
CA MET A 129 1.73 2.34 5.76
C MET A 129 2.84 3.25 6.27
N SER A 130 2.57 4.05 7.30
CA SER A 130 3.57 4.92 7.93
C SER A 130 4.69 4.14 8.59
N SER A 131 4.39 3.03 9.26
CA SER A 131 5.41 2.20 9.92
C SER A 131 6.38 1.59 8.92
N ILE A 132 5.87 1.02 7.83
CA ILE A 132 6.72 0.50 6.74
C ILE A 132 7.55 1.60 6.09
N TYR A 133 6.95 2.78 5.93
CA TYR A 133 7.64 3.93 5.37
C TYR A 133 8.83 4.35 6.23
N TYR A 134 8.57 4.69 7.50
CA TYR A 134 9.59 5.22 8.43
C TYR A 134 10.57 4.14 8.92
N ALA A 135 10.30 2.86 8.69
CA ALA A 135 11.26 1.79 8.93
C ALA A 135 12.27 1.62 7.79
N ASP A 136 12.11 2.30 6.64
CA ASP A 136 13.08 2.25 5.55
C ASP A 136 14.28 3.16 5.83
N PRO A 137 15.51 2.63 5.96
CA PRO A 137 16.69 3.45 6.17
C PRO A 137 16.93 4.49 5.07
N ASN A 138 16.42 4.25 3.85
CA ASN A 138 16.54 5.19 2.76
C ASN A 138 15.68 6.44 2.96
N THR A 139 14.60 6.37 3.75
CA THR A 139 13.71 7.51 4.02
C THR A 139 14.26 8.45 5.09
N TYR A 140 15.17 8.00 5.96
CA TYR A 140 15.79 8.87 6.97
C TYR A 140 16.59 10.01 6.37
N LYS A 141 17.21 9.79 5.19
CA LYS A 141 17.96 10.81 4.45
C LYS A 141 17.10 11.99 4.03
N ASP A 142 15.82 11.75 3.75
CA ASP A 142 14.86 12.78 3.33
C ASP A 142 14.21 13.49 4.53
N LEU A 143 14.32 12.93 5.73
CA LEU A 143 13.69 13.42 6.96
C LEU A 143 14.65 14.13 7.92
N SER A 144 15.92 14.32 7.52
CA SER A 144 16.98 14.89 8.35
C SER A 144 17.18 14.17 9.69
N TYR A 145 16.76 12.91 9.79
CA TYR A 145 17.03 12.08 10.97
C TYR A 145 18.44 11.51 10.85
N GLU A 146 19.24 11.64 11.91
CA GLU A 146 20.49 10.89 12.04
C GLU A 146 20.17 9.40 11.87
N ALA A 147 20.94 8.71 11.03
CA ALA A 147 20.75 7.28 10.81
C ALA A 147 20.78 6.57 12.18
N PRO A 148 19.94 5.54 12.40
CA PRO A 148 19.97 4.80 13.66
C PRO A 148 21.40 4.37 13.93
N LEU A 149 21.89 4.68 15.15
CA LEU A 149 23.25 4.41 15.61
C LEU A 149 23.68 3.04 15.10
N GLU A 150 24.51 3.02 14.06
CA GLU A 150 25.18 1.79 13.65
C GLU A 150 25.88 1.29 14.91
N LEU A 151 25.55 0.07 15.33
CA LEU A 151 26.27 -0.60 16.41
C LEU A 151 27.74 -0.69 15.96
N LEU A 152 28.54 0.28 16.42
CA LEU A 152 29.99 0.34 16.30
C LEU A 152 30.63 -0.94 16.85
#